data_AF-A0A3E4Q557-F1
#
_entry.id   AF-A0A3E4Q557-F1
#
_cell.length_a   1.000
_cell.length_b   1.000
_cell.length_c   1.000
_cell.angle_alpha   90.00
_cell.angle_beta   90.00
_cell.angle_gamma   90.00
#
_symmetry.space_group_name_H-M   'P 1'
#
loop_
_entity.id
_entity.type
_entity.pdbx_description
1 polymer ?
#
loop_
_entity_poly.entity_id
_entity_poly.type
_entity_poly.pdbx_seq_one_letter_code
_entity_poly.pdbx_strand_id
1 'polypeptide(L)'
;MTDIKDFFIASNTVHNAPDYDSNVLSTLVQTIEAFTRVTYQSVYLIDYYRQEFLYVSDNPLFLCGHTAKEVKELGYSFYLEHVPEEEQKMLVELNSSGFKFFDTFDNVDKYQCSMSYHFHLKSGTRSKLINHQLTPILLTDEGKIWISMCVVSLSSHKTVGHVEFHKNG
;
A
#
# COMPACT_ATOMS: atom_id res chain seq x y z
N MET A 1 -6.89 16.98 11.77
CA MET A 1 -7.43 16.21 10.65
C MET A 1 -6.24 15.75 9.84
N THR A 2 -6.18 14.47 9.48
CA THR A 2 -5.11 13.93 8.63
C THR A 2 -5.27 14.44 7.21
N ASP A 3 -4.15 14.77 6.55
CA ASP A 3 -4.12 15.21 5.17
C ASP A 3 -3.36 14.20 4.30
N ILE A 4 -3.66 14.17 3.00
CA ILE A 4 -3.00 13.29 2.02
C ILE A 4 -1.47 13.46 2.08
N LYS A 5 -0.99 14.71 2.23
CA LYS A 5 0.44 15.01 2.31
C LYS A 5 1.13 14.37 3.52
N ASP A 6 0.40 13.99 4.56
CA ASP A 6 0.97 13.33 5.73
C ASP A 6 1.39 11.88 5.41
N PHE A 7 0.84 11.26 4.36
CA PHE A 7 1.26 9.94 3.88
C PHE A 7 2.54 9.97 3.04
N PHE A 8 2.98 11.14 2.60
CA PHE A 8 4.18 11.30 1.76
C PHE A 8 5.24 12.11 2.50
N ILE A 9 6.16 11.40 3.13
CA ILE A 9 7.30 11.95 3.87
C ILE A 9 8.59 11.86 3.05
N ALA A 10 9.67 12.49 3.52
CA ALA A 10 10.93 12.52 2.80
C ALA A 10 11.53 11.12 2.48
N SER A 11 11.29 10.11 3.34
CA SER A 11 11.81 8.75 3.13
C SER A 11 11.06 7.95 2.07
N ASN A 12 9.75 8.18 1.90
CA ASN A 12 8.95 7.51 0.89
C ASN A 12 8.66 8.35 -0.36
N THR A 13 9.15 9.58 -0.42
CA THR A 13 9.05 10.42 -1.61
C THR A 13 10.26 10.21 -2.52
N VAL A 14 9.97 9.89 -3.78
CA VAL A 14 10.97 9.79 -4.85
C VAL A 14 10.91 11.07 -5.69
N HIS A 15 12.04 11.78 -5.81
CA HIS A 15 12.09 13.09 -6.49
C HIS A 15 12.51 13.01 -7.95
N ASN A 16 13.34 12.03 -8.30
CA ASN A 16 13.85 11.82 -9.64
C ASN A 16 13.10 10.68 -10.30
N ALA A 17 12.72 10.86 -11.57
CA ALA A 17 12.15 9.78 -12.36
C ALA A 17 13.14 8.60 -12.35
N PRO A 18 12.75 7.42 -11.88
CA PRO A 18 13.64 6.26 -11.86
C PRO A 18 14.03 5.86 -13.29
N ASP A 19 15.30 5.56 -13.54
CA ASP A 19 15.76 5.12 -14.87
C ASP A 19 15.44 3.64 -15.08
N TYR A 20 14.24 3.38 -15.58
CA TYR A 20 13.76 2.03 -15.87
C TYR A 20 13.12 1.96 -17.25
N ASP A 21 13.23 0.78 -17.86
CA ASP A 21 12.48 0.49 -19.08
C ASP A 21 10.98 0.60 -18.80
N SER A 22 10.29 1.43 -19.58
CA SER A 22 8.83 1.59 -19.60
C SER A 22 8.06 0.26 -19.62
N ASN A 23 8.63 -0.79 -20.21
CA ASN A 23 8.04 -2.12 -20.27
C ASN A 23 7.99 -2.81 -18.90
N VAL A 24 8.87 -2.46 -17.95
CA VAL A 24 8.92 -3.07 -16.61
C VAL A 24 7.60 -2.86 -15.87
N LEU A 25 7.10 -1.63 -15.84
CA LEU A 25 5.84 -1.33 -15.17
C LEU A 25 4.65 -2.04 -15.83
N SER A 26 4.62 -2.09 -17.17
CA SER A 26 3.57 -2.79 -17.90
C SER A 26 3.57 -4.30 -17.60
N THR A 27 4.75 -4.91 -17.55
CA THR A 27 4.93 -6.34 -17.25
C THR A 27 4.54 -6.63 -15.80
N LEU A 28 4.91 -5.75 -14.87
CA LEU A 28 4.52 -5.85 -13.47
C LEU A 28 3.00 -5.79 -13.32
N VAL A 29 2.34 -4.79 -13.92
CA VAL A 29 0.88 -4.66 -13.88
C VAL A 29 0.20 -5.90 -14.45
N GLN A 30 0.64 -6.38 -15.63
CA GLN A 30 0.07 -7.60 -16.24
C GLN A 30 0.25 -8.84 -15.35
N THR A 31 1.39 -8.95 -14.67
CA THR A 31 1.68 -10.06 -13.75
C THR A 31 0.76 -10.01 -12.53
N ILE A 32 0.61 -8.84 -11.92
CA ILE A 32 -0.27 -8.65 -10.75
C ILE A 32 -1.74 -8.84 -11.14
N GLU A 33 -2.16 -8.33 -12.29
CA GLU A 33 -3.51 -8.56 -12.82
C GLU A 33 -3.78 -10.06 -13.00
N ALA A 34 -2.81 -10.81 -13.53
CA ALA A 34 -2.90 -12.26 -13.62
C ALA A 34 -3.01 -12.94 -12.25
N PHE A 35 -2.20 -12.53 -11.28
CA PHE A 35 -2.26 -13.03 -9.91
C PHE A 35 -3.61 -12.76 -9.25
N THR A 36 -4.19 -11.57 -9.46
CA THR A 36 -5.47 -11.20 -8.84
C THR A 36 -6.66 -12.04 -9.29
N ARG A 37 -6.58 -12.68 -10.47
CA ARG A 37 -7.62 -13.62 -10.93
C ARG A 37 -7.67 -14.93 -10.13
N VAL A 38 -6.60 -15.25 -9.39
CA VAL A 38 -6.47 -16.51 -8.66
C VAL A 38 -6.33 -16.33 -7.14
N THR A 39 -6.54 -15.12 -6.63
CA THR A 39 -6.60 -14.84 -5.18
C THR A 39 -7.91 -14.15 -4.82
N TYR A 40 -8.36 -14.35 -3.57
CA TYR A 40 -9.51 -13.63 -3.02
C TYR A 40 -9.11 -12.25 -2.45
N GLN A 41 -7.81 -12.00 -2.29
CA GLN A 41 -7.29 -10.78 -1.69
C GLN A 41 -7.41 -9.61 -2.67
N SER A 42 -7.58 -8.40 -2.16
CA SER A 42 -7.42 -7.20 -2.98
C SER A 42 -5.94 -6.86 -3.05
N VAL A 43 -5.46 -6.51 -4.25
CA VAL A 43 -4.06 -6.16 -4.49
C VAL A 43 -4.00 -4.84 -5.23
N TYR A 44 -3.11 -3.96 -4.81
CA TYR A 44 -2.85 -2.72 -5.53
C TYR A 44 -1.35 -2.38 -5.49
N LEU A 45 -0.92 -1.56 -6.44
CA LEU A 45 0.46 -1.10 -6.57
C LEU A 45 0.50 0.40 -6.33
N ILE A 46 1.45 0.86 -5.52
CA ILE A 46 1.71 2.29 -5.28
C ILE A 46 2.93 2.69 -6.10
N ASP A 47 2.83 3.81 -6.82
CA ASP A 47 3.97 4.51 -7.40
C ASP A 47 4.34 5.71 -6.52
N TYR A 48 5.43 5.60 -5.78
CA TYR A 48 5.89 6.64 -4.86
C TYR A 48 6.57 7.83 -5.56
N TYR A 49 6.94 7.70 -6.84
CA TYR A 49 7.41 8.83 -7.64
C TYR A 49 6.23 9.69 -8.08
N ARG A 50 5.15 9.06 -8.55
CA ARG A 50 3.92 9.75 -8.97
C ARG A 50 2.93 10.04 -7.84
N GLN A 51 3.14 9.44 -6.67
CA GLN A 51 2.25 9.52 -5.51
C GLN A 51 0.81 9.06 -5.82
N GLU A 52 0.69 8.03 -6.68
CA GLU A 52 -0.60 7.51 -7.14
C GLU A 52 -0.66 5.98 -7.04
N PHE A 53 -1.86 5.42 -7.20
CA PHE A 53 -2.00 3.99 -7.40
C PHE A 53 -1.71 3.63 -8.86
N LEU A 54 -0.64 2.88 -9.09
CA LEU A 54 -0.28 2.36 -10.41
C LEU A 54 -1.34 1.35 -10.90
N TYR A 55 -1.81 0.48 -10.01
CA TYR A 55 -2.82 -0.55 -10.28
C TYR A 55 -3.70 -0.77 -9.06
N VAL A 56 -4.97 -1.10 -9.25
CA VAL A 56 -5.91 -1.54 -8.21
C VAL A 56 -6.69 -2.73 -8.76
N SER A 57 -6.73 -3.85 -8.03
CA SER A 57 -7.52 -5.01 -8.42
C SER A 57 -9.02 -4.75 -8.25
N ASP A 58 -9.82 -5.28 -9.16
CA ASP A 58 -11.28 -5.23 -9.04
C ASP A 58 -11.78 -6.25 -8.00
N ASN A 59 -11.80 -5.84 -6.73
CA ASN A 59 -12.24 -6.67 -5.62
C ASN A 59 -13.26 -5.93 -4.75
N PRO A 60 -14.57 -6.04 -5.06
CA PRO A 60 -15.63 -5.27 -4.42
C PRO A 60 -15.69 -5.39 -2.89
N LEU A 61 -15.09 -6.43 -2.29
CA LEU A 61 -15.10 -6.62 -0.84
C LEU A 61 -14.37 -5.51 -0.09
N PHE A 62 -13.33 -4.92 -0.72
CA PHE A 62 -12.40 -3.97 -0.10
C PHE A 62 -12.42 -2.58 -0.73
N LEU A 63 -13.19 -2.35 -1.79
CA LEU A 63 -13.26 -1.05 -2.49
C LEU A 63 -14.38 -0.14 -1.97
N CYS A 64 -15.02 -0.50 -0.85
CA CYS A 64 -16.02 0.32 -0.16
C CYS A 64 -17.23 0.81 -1.00
N GLY A 65 -17.52 0.13 -2.12
CA GLY A 65 -18.60 0.49 -3.05
C GLY A 65 -18.13 1.16 -4.34
N HIS A 66 -16.83 1.45 -4.45
CA HIS A 66 -16.20 1.97 -5.65
C HIS A 66 -15.74 0.85 -6.59
N THR A 67 -15.59 1.20 -7.86
CA THR A 67 -14.84 0.45 -8.85
C THR A 67 -13.34 0.63 -8.65
N ALA A 68 -12.53 -0.30 -9.17
CA ALA A 68 -11.07 -0.16 -9.13
C ALA A 68 -10.57 1.14 -9.78
N LYS A 69 -11.24 1.59 -10.85
CA LYS A 69 -10.94 2.85 -11.54
C LYS A 69 -11.17 4.06 -10.63
N GLU A 70 -12.32 4.12 -9.97
CA GLU A 70 -12.64 5.21 -9.04
C GLU A 70 -11.67 5.25 -7.86
N VAL A 71 -11.28 4.09 -7.29
CA VAL A 71 -10.27 4.06 -6.23
C VAL A 71 -8.91 4.58 -6.71
N LYS A 72 -8.52 4.22 -7.94
CA LYS A 72 -7.29 4.76 -8.55
C LYS A 72 -7.35 6.27 -8.75
N GLU A 73 -8.50 6.81 -9.17
CA GLU A 73 -8.72 8.26 -9.35
C GLU A 73 -8.78 9.02 -8.02
N LEU A 74 -9.39 8.43 -6.98
CA LEU A 74 -9.42 8.99 -5.62
C LEU A 74 -8.02 9.04 -4.98
N GLY A 75 -7.18 8.04 -5.28
CA GLY A 75 -5.87 7.87 -4.69
C GLY A 75 -5.97 7.76 -3.17
N TYR A 76 -5.10 8.48 -2.45
CA TYR A 76 -5.05 8.44 -0.99
C TYR A 76 -6.25 9.09 -0.29
N SER A 77 -7.09 9.86 -1.01
CA SER A 77 -8.38 10.34 -0.49
C SER A 77 -9.28 9.17 -0.06
N PHE A 78 -9.12 8.00 -0.69
CA PHE A 78 -9.80 6.77 -0.29
C PHE A 78 -9.60 6.45 1.20
N TYR A 79 -8.38 6.63 1.73
CA TYR A 79 -8.12 6.40 3.16
C TYR A 79 -8.81 7.43 4.04
N LEU A 80 -8.83 8.69 3.62
CA LEU A 80 -9.48 9.77 4.39
C LEU A 80 -11.00 9.58 4.45
N GLU A 81 -11.60 9.05 3.38
CA GLU A 81 -13.04 8.79 3.28
C GLU A 81 -13.46 7.50 4.00
N HIS A 82 -12.63 6.44 3.93
CA HIS A 82 -13.03 5.10 4.36
C HIS A 82 -12.34 4.58 5.61
N VAL A 83 -11.31 5.24 6.14
CA VAL A 83 -10.69 4.86 7.43
C VAL A 83 -11.21 5.76 8.54
N PRO A 84 -11.55 5.24 9.74
CA PRO A 84 -11.90 6.08 10.89
C PRO A 84 -10.81 7.12 11.20
N GLU A 85 -11.17 8.37 11.52
CA GLU A 85 -10.20 9.45 11.76
C GLU A 85 -9.14 9.11 12.83
N GLU A 86 -9.54 8.40 13.88
CA GLU A 86 -8.64 7.93 14.94
C GLU A 86 -7.56 6.97 14.41
N GLU A 87 -7.91 6.13 13.44
CA GLU A 87 -7.02 5.16 12.81
C GLU A 87 -6.20 5.77 11.67
N GLN A 88 -6.69 6.84 11.01
CA GLN A 88 -5.92 7.55 9.98
C GLN A 88 -4.58 8.08 10.54
N LYS A 89 -4.57 8.62 11.77
CA LYS A 89 -3.34 9.08 12.42
C LYS A 89 -2.36 7.94 12.67
N MET A 90 -2.88 6.79 13.13
CA MET A 90 -2.08 5.57 13.28
C MET A 90 -1.48 5.14 11.94
N LEU A 91 -2.25 5.17 10.84
CA LEU A 91 -1.73 4.81 9.51
C LEU A 91 -0.60 5.73 9.04
N VAL A 92 -0.71 7.04 9.28
CA VAL A 92 0.38 7.99 8.99
C VAL A 92 1.64 7.64 9.78
N GLU A 93 1.50 7.38 11.08
CA GLU A 93 2.62 7.02 11.94
C GLU A 93 3.26 5.69 11.52
N LEU A 94 2.45 4.68 11.19
CA LEU A 94 2.91 3.38 10.72
C LEU A 94 3.61 3.48 9.37
N ASN A 95 3.07 4.24 8.43
CA ASN A 95 3.71 4.47 7.14
C ASN A 95 5.06 5.18 7.33
N SER A 96 5.11 6.25 8.12
CA SER A 96 6.37 6.95 8.41
C SER A 96 7.41 6.04 9.08
N SER A 97 7.01 5.31 10.11
CA SER A 97 7.90 4.45 10.89
C SER A 97 8.34 3.22 10.11
N GLY A 98 7.43 2.63 9.32
CA GLY A 98 7.70 1.51 8.43
C GLY A 98 8.77 1.84 7.40
N PHE A 99 8.66 2.99 6.72
CA PHE A 99 9.66 3.44 5.76
C PHE A 99 11.02 3.69 6.41
N LYS A 100 11.07 4.32 7.59
CA LYS A 100 12.32 4.46 8.36
C LYS A 100 12.93 3.11 8.69
N PHE A 101 12.10 2.10 8.99
CA PHE A 101 12.57 0.75 9.28
C PHE A 101 13.09 0.04 8.03
N PHE A 102 12.41 0.14 6.89
CA PHE A 102 12.93 -0.34 5.60
C PHE A 102 14.31 0.25 5.29
N ASP A 103 14.53 1.54 5.57
CA ASP A 103 15.82 2.21 5.35
C ASP A 103 16.96 1.74 6.25
N THR A 104 16.69 0.91 7.27
CA THR A 104 17.74 0.26 8.07
C THR A 104 18.34 -0.96 7.37
N PHE A 105 17.71 -1.46 6.31
CA PHE A 105 18.17 -2.61 5.53
C PHE A 105 18.90 -2.17 4.26
N ASP A 106 19.83 -2.99 3.79
CA ASP A 106 20.42 -2.81 2.47
C ASP A 106 19.40 -3.09 1.35
N ASN A 107 19.73 -2.68 0.13
CA ASN A 107 18.80 -2.79 -1.00
C ASN A 107 18.36 -4.23 -1.29
N VAL A 108 19.22 -5.22 -1.06
CA VAL A 108 18.92 -6.64 -1.33
C VAL A 108 17.93 -7.16 -0.28
N ASP A 109 18.17 -6.81 0.98
CA ASP A 109 17.32 -7.18 2.11
C ASP A 109 15.94 -6.50 2.05
N LYS A 110 15.84 -5.25 1.57
CA LYS A 110 14.55 -4.54 1.46
C LYS A 110 13.50 -5.32 0.65
N TYR A 111 13.91 -6.01 -0.41
CA TYR A 111 13.01 -6.84 -1.23
C TYR A 111 12.49 -8.08 -0.49
N GLN A 112 13.12 -8.49 0.61
CA GLN A 112 12.68 -9.61 1.45
C GLN A 112 11.81 -9.16 2.61
N CYS A 113 11.57 -7.86 2.74
CA CYS A 113 10.84 -7.28 3.85
C CYS A 113 9.37 -7.05 3.50
N SER A 114 8.52 -7.21 4.51
CA SER A 114 7.13 -6.76 4.45
C SER A 114 6.67 -6.24 5.80
N MET A 115 5.71 -5.33 5.77
CA MET A 115 5.03 -4.82 6.96
C MET A 115 3.56 -5.19 6.84
N SER A 116 2.96 -5.65 7.94
CA SER A 116 1.53 -5.93 8.01
C SER A 116 0.90 -5.22 9.19
N TYR A 117 -0.31 -4.72 9.00
CA TYR A 117 -1.05 -4.04 10.04
C TYR A 117 -2.56 -4.09 9.82
N HIS A 118 -3.31 -3.92 10.91
CA HIS A 118 -4.76 -4.11 10.93
C HIS A 118 -5.51 -2.83 11.26
N PHE A 119 -6.44 -2.44 10.37
CA PHE A 119 -7.28 -1.25 10.52
C PHE A 119 -8.65 -1.46 9.87
N HIS A 120 -9.60 -0.55 10.13
CA HIS A 120 -10.95 -0.63 9.61
C HIS A 120 -11.13 0.11 8.30
N LEU A 121 -11.88 -0.53 7.39
CA LEU A 121 -12.53 0.14 6.27
C LEU A 121 -14.03 0.28 6.54
N LYS A 122 -14.54 1.49 6.36
CA LYS A 122 -15.95 1.88 6.50
C LYS A 122 -16.60 2.08 5.13
N SER A 123 -17.75 1.46 4.94
CA SER A 123 -18.61 1.65 3.76
C SER A 123 -20.06 1.75 4.22
N GLY A 124 -20.58 2.98 4.21
CA GLY A 124 -21.87 3.32 4.82
C GLY A 124 -21.89 2.95 6.31
N THR A 125 -22.83 2.11 6.72
CA THR A 125 -22.96 1.64 8.12
C THR A 125 -22.08 0.43 8.44
N ARG A 126 -21.42 -0.16 7.45
CA ARG A 126 -20.58 -1.35 7.63
C ARG A 126 -19.14 -0.93 7.93
N SER A 127 -18.54 -1.58 8.91
CA SER A 127 -17.12 -1.50 9.22
C SER A 127 -16.50 -2.89 9.14
N LYS A 128 -15.32 -3.01 8.53
CA LYS A 128 -14.59 -4.28 8.41
C LYS A 128 -13.15 -4.08 8.85
N LEU A 129 -12.68 -4.91 9.77
CA LEU A 129 -11.27 -4.97 10.12
C LEU A 129 -10.54 -5.76 9.03
N ILE A 130 -9.53 -5.14 8.43
CA ILE A 130 -8.72 -5.74 7.37
C ILE A 130 -7.29 -5.99 7.87
N ASN A 131 -6.59 -6.92 7.23
CA ASN A 131 -5.15 -6.98 7.24
C ASN A 131 -4.66 -6.28 5.97
N HIS A 132 -3.77 -5.30 6.14
CA HIS A 132 -3.05 -4.67 5.05
C HIS A 132 -1.58 -5.06 5.17
N GLN A 133 -1.03 -5.55 4.06
CA GLN A 133 0.38 -5.89 3.94
C GLN A 133 1.02 -5.02 2.87
N LEU A 134 2.25 -4.56 3.12
CA LEU A 134 3.06 -3.77 2.19
C LEU A 134 4.41 -4.44 2.00
N THR A 135 4.83 -4.60 0.74
CA THR A 135 6.17 -5.11 0.41
C THR A 135 6.76 -4.35 -0.79
N PRO A 136 8.05 -3.96 -0.77
CA PRO A 136 8.71 -3.34 -1.91
C PRO A 136 8.83 -4.27 -3.13
N ILE A 137 8.64 -3.74 -4.34
CA ILE A 137 8.87 -4.48 -5.61
C ILE A 137 10.01 -3.87 -6.41
N LEU A 138 10.05 -2.54 -6.52
CA LEU A 138 11.11 -1.82 -7.22
C LEU A 138 11.68 -0.76 -6.31
N LEU A 139 13.01 -0.68 -6.27
CA LEU A 139 13.73 0.43 -5.66
C LEU A 139 14.14 1.43 -6.76
N THR A 140 14.70 2.56 -6.36
CA THR A 140 15.44 3.49 -7.22
C THR A 140 16.94 3.15 -7.17
N ASP A 141 17.74 3.77 -8.03
CA ASP A 141 19.21 3.64 -7.98
C ASP A 141 19.80 4.09 -6.64
N GLU A 142 19.15 5.02 -5.95
CA GLU A 142 19.50 5.50 -4.61
C GLU A 142 19.02 4.56 -3.48
N GLY A 143 18.33 3.46 -3.81
CA GLY A 143 17.82 2.50 -2.83
C GLY A 143 16.53 2.90 -2.12
N LYS A 144 15.89 4.01 -2.53
CA LYS A 144 14.51 4.33 -2.07
C LYS A 144 13.51 3.40 -2.71
N ILE A 145 12.43 3.08 -1.99
CA ILE A 145 11.32 2.29 -2.55
C ILE A 145 10.56 3.14 -3.56
N TRP A 146 10.42 2.62 -4.79
CA TRP A 146 9.68 3.26 -5.87
C TRP A 146 8.29 2.64 -6.04
N ILE A 147 8.22 1.32 -6.24
CA ILE A 147 6.96 0.60 -6.35
C ILE A 147 6.82 -0.36 -5.18
N SER A 148 5.68 -0.29 -4.49
CA SER A 148 5.29 -1.30 -3.49
C SER A 148 4.03 -2.02 -3.91
N MET A 149 3.95 -3.30 -3.56
CA MET A 149 2.71 -4.05 -3.57
C MET A 149 2.02 -3.92 -2.23
N CYS A 150 0.71 -3.72 -2.27
CA CYS A 150 -0.14 -3.86 -1.11
C CYS A 150 -1.16 -4.96 -1.32
N VAL A 151 -1.32 -5.81 -0.31
CA VAL A 151 -2.28 -6.91 -0.29
C VAL A 151 -3.23 -6.69 0.88
N VAL A 152 -4.52 -6.80 0.62
CA VAL A 152 -5.58 -6.57 1.59
C VAL A 152 -6.46 -7.82 1.70
N SER A 153 -6.66 -8.26 2.94
CA SER A 153 -7.53 -9.39 3.27
C SER A 153 -8.39 -9.08 4.50
N LEU A 154 -9.31 -9.98 4.85
CA LEU A 154 -10.00 -9.90 6.13
C LEU A 154 -9.02 -10.18 7.26
N SER A 155 -9.12 -9.40 8.33
CA SER A 155 -8.33 -9.62 9.53
C SER A 155 -8.73 -10.92 10.24
N SER A 156 -7.73 -11.69 10.69
CA SER A 156 -7.91 -12.79 11.65
C SER A 156 -7.99 -12.30 13.10
N HIS A 157 -7.61 -11.05 13.35
CA HIS A 157 -7.65 -10.41 14.68
C HIS A 157 -9.02 -9.81 14.96
N LYS A 158 -9.27 -9.48 16.24
CA LYS A 158 -10.51 -8.82 16.71
C LYS A 158 -10.35 -7.32 16.95
N THR A 159 -9.12 -6.81 16.95
CA THR A 159 -8.81 -5.41 17.27
C THR A 159 -7.85 -4.82 16.25
N VAL A 160 -7.76 -3.49 16.21
CA VAL A 160 -6.82 -2.74 15.38
C VAL A 160 -5.43 -2.71 16.00
N GLY A 161 -4.44 -2.23 15.24
CA GLY A 161 -3.11 -1.88 15.77
C GLY A 161 -2.18 -3.06 16.02
N HIS A 162 -2.56 -4.28 15.62
CA HIS A 162 -1.59 -5.37 15.46
C HIS A 162 -0.70 -4.99 14.28
N VAL A 163 0.60 -4.94 14.51
CA VAL A 163 1.61 -4.54 13.52
C VAL A 163 2.74 -5.53 13.59
N GLU A 164 3.12 -6.06 12.44
CA GLU A 164 4.23 -6.98 12.31
C GLU A 164 5.14 -6.53 11.17
N PHE A 165 6.43 -6.73 11.37
CA PHE A 165 7.41 -6.55 10.32
C PHE A 165 8.14 -7.88 10.12
N HIS A 166 8.18 -8.34 8.88
CA HIS A 166 8.73 -9.63 8.50
C HIS A 166 9.92 -9.45 7.57
N LYS A 167 10.95 -10.27 7.72
CA LYS A 167 12.08 -10.41 6.79
C LYS A 167 12.25 -11.88 6.46
N ASN A 168 12.02 -12.25 5.20
CA ASN A 168 11.76 -13.62 4.75
C ASN A 168 10.52 -14.20 5.46
N GLY A 169 9.41 -14.32 4.73
CA GLY A 169 8.08 -14.64 5.29
C GLY A 169 8.00 -15.90 6.15
#